data_AF-A0A2S9DFY4-F1
#
_entry.id   AF-A0A2S9DFY4-F1
#
_cell.length_a   1.000
_cell.length_b   1.000
_cell.length_c   1.000
_cell.angle_alpha   90.00
_cell.angle_beta   90.00
_cell.angle_gamma   90.00
#
_symmetry.space_group_name_H-M   'P 1'
#
loop_
_entity.id
_entity.type
_entity.pdbx_description
1 polymer ?
#
loop_
_entity_poly.entity_id
_entity_poly.type
_entity_poly.pdbx_seq_one_letter_code
_entity_poly.pdbx_strand_id
1 'polypeptide(L)'
;MNTMCVSRWLMVSPKGPETCAENGALVHLRQGDADGACGPYALMMALLTLGVLERKEITDMNLWDGRSREGKFRNALISHGALISSGTNGEDLASLAQHFRGSGIEAEHVTGSKKQLVSELRDALDSDGIPLIGVSWSKHSGHWMMVVGHQGYVHEGQYQLTHLLCLDPSTEAPRASLWNAVIEVFTEEGQSVSRGIYSSNHWGMDGHTSACKLDEAVVLECNEE
;
A
#
# COMPACT_ATOMS: atom_id res chain seq x y z
N MET A 1 -4.95 -26.34 1.03
CA MET A 1 -3.68 -25.97 1.69
C MET A 1 -3.66 -24.48 1.89
N ASN A 2 -3.44 -23.99 3.12
CA ASN A 2 -3.25 -22.56 3.36
C ASN A 2 -1.91 -22.12 2.73
N THR A 3 -1.90 -21.00 2.04
CA THR A 3 -0.75 -20.47 1.32
C THR A 3 -0.67 -18.97 1.54
N MET A 4 0.55 -18.49 1.78
CA MET A 4 0.85 -17.09 1.97
C MET A 4 1.94 -16.69 0.98
N CYS A 5 1.67 -15.64 0.22
CA CYS A 5 2.63 -15.04 -0.70
C CYS A 5 2.94 -13.63 -0.21
N VAL A 6 4.22 -13.25 -0.22
CA VAL A 6 4.67 -11.91 0.15
C VAL A 6 5.55 -11.37 -0.97
N SER A 7 5.56 -10.04 -1.11
CA SER A 7 6.33 -9.33 -2.12
C SER A 7 7.80 -9.75 -2.08
N ARG A 8 8.36 -10.01 -3.28
CA ARG A 8 9.77 -10.38 -3.43
C ARG A 8 10.74 -9.23 -3.12
N TRP A 9 10.23 -8.01 -3.09
CA TRP A 9 11.00 -6.82 -2.72
C TRP A 9 11.33 -6.78 -1.23
N LEU A 10 10.59 -7.48 -0.37
CA LEU A 10 10.60 -7.25 1.07
C LEU A 10 11.24 -8.40 1.86
N MET A 11 12.01 -8.02 2.88
CA MET A 11 12.66 -8.90 3.85
C MET A 11 12.30 -8.49 5.27
N VAL A 12 12.30 -9.46 6.19
CA VAL A 12 12.08 -9.20 7.62
C VAL A 12 13.41 -8.85 8.28
N SER A 13 13.42 -7.81 9.12
CA SER A 13 14.54 -7.46 9.99
C SER A 13 14.07 -7.25 11.43
N PRO A 14 15.00 -7.21 12.43
CA PRO A 14 14.66 -6.88 13.81
C PRO A 14 14.02 -5.49 14.00
N LYS A 15 14.15 -4.59 13.01
CA LYS A 15 13.62 -3.22 13.05
C LYS A 15 12.35 -3.05 12.22
N GLY A 16 12.00 -4.06 11.41
CA GLY A 16 10.80 -4.13 10.59
C GLY A 16 11.08 -4.47 9.13
N PRO A 17 10.11 -4.27 8.21
CA PRO A 17 10.26 -4.63 6.81
C PRO A 17 11.36 -3.80 6.14
N GLU A 18 12.26 -4.47 5.42
CA GLU A 18 13.35 -3.86 4.64
C GLU A 18 13.21 -4.23 3.17
N THR A 19 13.64 -3.33 2.26
CA THR A 19 13.66 -3.61 0.82
C THR A 19 14.99 -4.21 0.38
N CYS A 20 14.96 -5.11 -0.60
CA CYS A 20 16.17 -5.59 -1.28
C CYS A 20 16.72 -4.62 -2.35
N ALA A 21 15.96 -3.59 -2.74
CA ALA A 21 16.38 -2.62 -3.75
C ALA A 21 17.48 -1.67 -3.25
N GLU A 22 17.46 -1.31 -1.96
CA GLU A 22 18.34 -0.28 -1.38
C GLU A 22 19.06 -0.80 -0.12
N ASN A 23 20.04 -1.70 -0.26
CA ASN A 23 20.91 -2.18 0.83
C ASN A 23 20.19 -2.52 2.16
N GLY A 24 18.94 -3.01 2.12
CA GLY A 24 18.15 -3.30 3.32
C GLY A 24 17.53 -2.07 4.00
N ALA A 25 17.18 -1.01 3.26
CA ALA A 25 16.51 0.15 3.82
C ALA A 25 15.14 -0.23 4.41
N LEU A 26 14.83 0.27 5.62
CA LEU A 26 13.52 0.09 6.23
C LEU A 26 12.45 0.75 5.38
N VAL A 27 11.36 0.05 5.11
CA VAL A 27 10.30 0.53 4.21
C VAL A 27 9.19 1.27 4.96
N HIS A 28 8.82 0.83 6.17
CA HIS A 28 7.71 1.46 6.91
C HIS A 28 8.00 2.92 7.25
N LEU A 29 7.03 3.78 6.95
CA LEU A 29 6.97 5.18 7.33
C LEU A 29 5.70 5.41 8.14
N ARG A 30 5.85 5.91 9.38
CA ARG A 30 4.72 6.21 10.26
C ARG A 30 4.26 7.64 10.06
N GLN A 31 2.99 7.83 9.76
CA GLN A 31 2.35 9.15 9.65
C GLN A 31 2.13 9.79 11.03
N GLY A 32 1.98 11.11 11.07
CA GLY A 32 1.66 11.82 12.31
C GLY A 32 0.17 11.76 12.64
N ASP A 33 -0.19 11.73 13.92
CA ASP A 33 -1.59 11.61 14.36
C ASP A 33 -2.51 12.74 13.89
N ALA A 34 -1.93 13.89 13.53
CA ALA A 34 -2.66 15.10 13.11
C ALA A 34 -2.64 15.34 11.58
N ASP A 35 -1.94 14.52 10.80
CA ASP A 35 -1.87 14.67 9.34
C ASP A 35 -2.82 13.69 8.62
N GLY A 36 -3.47 14.16 7.55
CA GLY A 36 -4.33 13.35 6.69
C GLY A 36 -3.53 12.57 5.63
N ALA A 37 -2.29 12.20 5.95
CA ALA A 37 -1.25 11.92 4.96
C ALA A 37 -1.09 10.42 4.61
N CYS A 38 -2.03 9.56 4.97
CA CYS A 38 -1.91 8.11 4.78
C CYS A 38 -1.56 7.72 3.34
N GLY A 39 -2.20 8.35 2.35
CA GLY A 39 -1.91 8.11 0.93
C GLY A 39 -0.48 8.50 0.53
N PRO A 40 -0.03 9.75 0.78
CA PRO A 40 1.37 10.14 0.59
C PRO A 40 2.38 9.20 1.26
N TYR A 41 2.13 8.79 2.50
CA TYR A 41 3.01 7.86 3.19
C TYR A 41 3.03 6.48 2.51
N ALA A 42 1.86 5.94 2.16
CA ALA A 42 1.76 4.68 1.41
C ALA A 42 2.50 4.75 0.06
N LEU A 43 2.37 5.86 -0.67
CA LEU A 43 3.08 6.09 -1.93
C LEU A 43 4.60 6.18 -1.73
N MET A 44 5.07 6.92 -0.72
CA MET A 44 6.50 7.00 -0.41
C MET A 44 7.06 5.63 0.01
N MET A 45 6.31 4.83 0.77
CA MET A 45 6.70 3.45 1.09
C MET A 45 6.84 2.59 -0.17
N ALA A 46 5.94 2.73 -1.15
CA ALA A 46 6.05 1.99 -2.41
C ALA A 46 7.26 2.43 -3.24
N LEU A 47 7.49 3.74 -3.39
CA LEU A 47 8.66 4.27 -4.10
C LEU A 47 9.98 3.89 -3.43
N LEU A 48 10.01 3.85 -2.09
CA LEU A 48 11.14 3.34 -1.30
C LEU A 48 11.34 1.83 -1.50
N THR A 49 10.25 1.06 -1.54
CA THR A 49 10.29 -0.38 -1.82
C THR A 49 10.94 -0.67 -3.17
N LEU A 50 10.59 0.13 -4.20
CA LEU A 50 11.14 0.05 -5.55
C LEU A 50 12.54 0.69 -5.69
N GLY A 51 13.12 1.24 -4.61
CA GLY A 51 14.45 1.86 -4.64
C GLY A 51 14.53 3.19 -5.42
N VAL A 52 13.39 3.83 -5.66
CA VAL A 52 13.29 5.09 -6.41
C VAL A 52 13.55 6.29 -5.51
N LEU A 53 13.14 6.18 -4.25
CA LEU A 53 13.41 7.14 -3.20
C LEU A 53 14.27 6.48 -2.14
N GLU A 54 15.21 7.23 -1.58
CA GLU A 54 16.01 6.75 -0.45
C GLU A 54 15.39 7.14 0.88
N ARG A 55 15.48 6.26 1.89
CA ARG A 55 14.87 6.55 3.21
C ARG A 55 15.37 7.85 3.83
N LYS A 56 16.67 8.14 3.70
CA LYS A 56 17.31 9.34 4.29
C LYS A 56 16.73 10.62 3.70
N GLU A 57 16.37 10.59 2.43
CA GLU A 57 15.85 11.71 1.66
C GLU A 57 14.41 12.01 2.03
N ILE A 58 13.59 10.98 2.24
CA ILE A 58 12.21 11.12 2.70
C ILE A 58 12.15 11.72 4.10
N THR A 59 13.07 11.34 5.00
CA THR A 59 13.09 11.86 6.38
C THR A 59 13.55 13.31 6.48
N ASP A 60 14.16 13.87 5.44
CA ASP A 60 14.55 15.29 5.38
C ASP A 60 14.29 15.88 3.97
N MET A 61 13.00 15.94 3.61
CA MET A 61 12.56 16.45 2.31
C MET A 61 12.99 17.90 2.04
N ASN A 62 13.42 18.67 3.05
CA ASN A 62 13.93 20.04 2.86
C ASN A 62 15.24 20.08 2.08
N LEU A 63 15.99 18.96 2.08
CA LEU A 63 17.24 18.84 1.32
C LEU A 63 17.00 18.73 -0.19
N TRP A 64 15.79 18.39 -0.63
CA TRP A 64 15.48 18.29 -2.04
C TRP A 64 15.50 19.67 -2.72
N ASP A 65 16.35 19.81 -3.75
CA ASP A 65 16.27 20.94 -4.68
C ASP A 65 14.87 20.95 -5.31
N GLY A 66 14.12 22.04 -5.17
CA GLY A 66 12.77 22.17 -5.73
C GLY A 66 12.67 21.96 -7.25
N ARG A 67 13.80 21.98 -7.98
CA ARG A 67 13.87 21.71 -9.43
C ARG A 67 14.07 20.24 -9.74
N SER A 68 14.62 19.47 -8.80
CA SER A 68 14.73 18.02 -8.89
C SER A 68 13.36 17.38 -8.98
N ARG A 69 13.32 16.11 -9.38
CA ARG A 69 12.09 15.34 -9.42
C ARG A 69 11.46 15.20 -8.04
N GLU A 70 12.28 14.89 -7.05
CA GLU A 70 11.93 14.71 -5.65
C GLU A 70 11.40 16.04 -5.07
N GLY A 71 12.05 17.16 -5.41
CA GLY A 71 11.59 18.49 -5.04
C GLY A 71 10.26 18.87 -5.67
N LYS A 72 10.02 18.50 -6.94
CA LYS A 72 8.71 18.69 -7.60
C LYS A 72 7.62 17.84 -6.94
N PHE A 73 7.91 16.58 -6.62
CA PHE A 73 7.03 15.69 -5.87
C PHE A 73 6.65 16.29 -4.50
N ARG A 74 7.62 16.77 -3.71
CA ARG A 74 7.35 17.49 -2.45
C ARG A 74 6.48 18.72 -2.65
N ASN A 75 6.77 19.54 -3.65
CA ASN A 75 5.97 20.74 -3.93
C ASN A 75 4.53 20.37 -4.30
N ALA A 76 4.33 19.26 -5.03
CA ALA A 76 3.01 18.72 -5.34
C ALA A 76 2.30 18.21 -4.09
N LEU A 77 2.97 17.46 -3.21
CA LEU A 77 2.43 17.02 -1.90
C LEU A 77 1.94 18.19 -1.05
N ILE A 78 2.73 19.27 -0.97
CA ILE A 78 2.37 20.50 -0.23
C ILE A 78 1.15 21.17 -0.87
N SER A 79 1.14 21.27 -2.19
CA SER A 79 0.08 21.95 -2.95
C SER A 79 -1.26 21.22 -2.89
N HIS A 80 -1.26 19.89 -2.78
CA HIS A 80 -2.48 19.09 -2.59
C HIS A 80 -3.02 19.16 -1.15
N GLY A 81 -2.32 19.82 -0.22
CA GLY A 81 -2.71 19.85 1.20
C GLY A 81 -2.64 18.47 1.89
N ALA A 82 -2.04 17.49 1.21
CA ALA A 82 -2.01 16.09 1.59
C ALA A 82 -1.23 15.85 2.89
N LEU A 83 -0.31 16.75 3.23
CA LEU A 83 0.48 16.72 4.48
C LEU A 83 -0.14 17.54 5.62
N ILE A 84 -1.27 18.25 5.39
CA ILE A 84 -1.77 19.26 6.33
C ILE A 84 -3.22 19.01 6.76
N SER A 85 -4.11 18.56 5.87
CA SER A 85 -5.53 18.34 6.26
C SER A 85 -6.43 17.64 5.25
N SER A 86 -6.04 17.54 3.98
CA SER A 86 -6.90 16.97 2.93
C SER A 86 -6.45 15.55 2.62
N GLY A 87 -7.37 14.59 2.68
CA GLY A 87 -7.09 13.22 2.23
C GLY A 87 -6.74 13.19 0.73
N THR A 88 -6.19 12.06 0.28
CA THR A 88 -5.86 11.80 -1.13
C THR A 88 -6.74 10.69 -1.68
N ASN A 89 -7.14 10.79 -2.94
CA ASN A 89 -7.78 9.70 -3.68
C ASN A 89 -6.77 8.97 -4.59
N GLY A 90 -7.19 7.91 -5.26
CA GLY A 90 -6.28 7.14 -6.12
C GLY A 90 -5.76 7.92 -7.34
N GLU A 91 -6.54 8.85 -7.90
CA GLU A 91 -6.08 9.73 -8.99
C GLU A 91 -4.97 10.66 -8.53
N ASP A 92 -5.09 11.23 -7.32
CA ASP A 92 -4.06 12.09 -6.72
C ASP A 92 -2.76 11.30 -6.53
N LEU A 93 -2.83 10.07 -5.99
CA LEU A 93 -1.66 9.22 -5.77
C LEU A 93 -1.01 8.79 -7.09
N ALA A 94 -1.81 8.38 -8.07
CA ALA A 94 -1.30 8.03 -9.40
C ALA A 94 -0.64 9.25 -10.08
N SER A 95 -1.24 10.44 -9.96
CA SER A 95 -0.69 11.71 -10.45
C SER A 95 0.64 12.07 -9.78
N LEU A 96 0.72 11.94 -8.46
CA LEU A 96 1.95 12.16 -7.69
C LEU A 96 3.07 11.19 -8.11
N ALA A 97 2.74 9.92 -8.35
CA ALA A 97 3.70 8.93 -8.84
C ALA A 97 4.25 9.26 -10.23
N GLN A 98 3.52 10.04 -11.06
CA GLN A 98 3.99 10.40 -12.41
C GLN A 98 5.28 11.21 -12.42
N HIS A 99 5.62 11.88 -11.31
CA HIS A 99 6.91 12.54 -11.17
C HIS A 99 8.08 11.56 -11.36
N PHE A 100 7.88 10.27 -11.07
CA PHE A 100 8.88 9.20 -11.16
C PHE A 100 8.81 8.36 -12.43
N ARG A 101 7.99 8.72 -13.43
CA ARG A 101 7.97 8.05 -14.75
C ARG A 101 9.34 7.99 -15.42
N GLY A 102 10.15 9.04 -15.26
CA GLY A 102 11.53 9.06 -15.79
C GLY A 102 12.49 8.09 -15.09
N SER A 103 12.08 7.44 -13.99
CA SER A 103 12.78 6.32 -13.34
C SER A 103 12.20 4.96 -13.72
N GLY A 104 11.35 4.87 -14.75
CA GLY A 104 10.67 3.62 -15.12
C GLY A 104 9.45 3.30 -14.26
N ILE A 105 8.98 4.22 -13.41
CA ILE A 105 7.79 3.99 -12.58
C ILE A 105 6.52 4.29 -13.34
N GLU A 106 5.69 3.26 -13.48
CA GLU A 106 4.31 3.39 -13.92
C GLU A 106 3.38 3.26 -12.72
N ALA A 107 2.29 4.03 -12.77
CA ALA A 107 1.28 4.02 -11.72
C ALA A 107 -0.10 4.05 -12.37
N GLU A 108 -0.91 3.05 -12.04
CA GLU A 108 -2.27 2.91 -12.54
C GLU A 108 -3.26 3.00 -11.39
N HIS A 109 -4.28 3.85 -11.55
CA HIS A 109 -5.42 3.91 -10.65
C HIS A 109 -6.48 2.90 -11.08
N VAL A 110 -6.81 1.99 -10.19
CA VAL A 110 -7.73 0.89 -10.43
C VAL A 110 -9.00 1.09 -9.60
N THR A 111 -10.14 1.05 -10.27
CA THR A 111 -11.47 1.08 -9.65
C THR A 111 -12.32 -0.07 -10.16
N GLY A 112 -13.26 -0.55 -9.34
CA GLY A 112 -14.16 -1.61 -9.77
C GLY A 112 -14.83 -2.34 -8.63
N SER A 113 -15.39 -3.50 -8.94
CA SER A 113 -15.91 -4.40 -7.91
C SER A 113 -14.77 -4.93 -7.04
N LYS A 114 -15.08 -5.31 -5.79
CA LYS A 114 -14.11 -5.96 -4.89
C LYS A 114 -13.39 -7.14 -5.55
N LYS A 115 -14.11 -7.94 -6.35
CA LYS A 115 -13.53 -9.08 -7.07
C LYS A 115 -12.51 -8.66 -8.13
N GLN A 116 -12.80 -7.59 -8.87
CA GLN A 116 -11.86 -7.04 -9.84
C GLN A 116 -10.63 -6.49 -9.13
N LEU A 117 -10.82 -5.63 -8.12
CA LEU A 117 -9.72 -5.08 -7.33
C LEU A 117 -8.82 -6.18 -6.78
N VAL A 118 -9.38 -7.20 -6.11
CA VAL A 118 -8.57 -8.32 -5.58
C VAL A 118 -7.82 -9.10 -6.67
N SER A 119 -8.38 -9.22 -7.88
CA SER A 119 -7.68 -9.84 -9.01
C SER A 119 -6.48 -9.00 -9.43
N GLU A 120 -6.69 -7.71 -9.69
CA GLU A 120 -5.62 -6.78 -10.12
C GLU A 120 -4.50 -6.70 -9.07
N LEU A 121 -4.85 -6.62 -7.78
CA LEU A 121 -3.87 -6.60 -6.68
C LEU A 121 -3.01 -7.87 -6.65
N ARG A 122 -3.61 -9.03 -6.95
CA ARG A 122 -2.88 -10.29 -7.02
C ARG A 122 -1.95 -10.30 -8.23
N ASP A 123 -2.47 -9.95 -9.39
CA ASP A 123 -1.71 -9.99 -10.65
C ASP A 123 -0.50 -9.03 -10.57
N ALA A 124 -0.68 -7.87 -9.94
CA ALA A 124 0.40 -6.94 -9.61
C ALA A 124 1.45 -7.58 -8.68
N LEU A 125 1.06 -8.19 -7.55
CA LEU A 125 2.00 -8.85 -6.64
C LEU A 125 2.76 -10.02 -7.30
N ASP A 126 2.07 -10.80 -8.14
CA ASP A 126 2.68 -11.90 -8.90
C ASP A 126 3.70 -11.38 -9.94
N SER A 127 3.53 -10.14 -10.39
CA SER A 127 4.39 -9.44 -11.37
C SER A 127 5.36 -8.42 -10.74
N ASP A 128 5.63 -8.53 -9.43
CA ASP A 128 6.51 -7.62 -8.67
C ASP A 128 6.05 -6.15 -8.57
N GLY A 129 4.79 -5.86 -8.91
CA GLY A 129 4.15 -4.59 -8.63
C GLY A 129 3.94 -4.36 -7.13
N ILE A 130 3.79 -3.10 -6.75
CA ILE A 130 3.51 -2.64 -5.39
C ILE A 130 2.12 -2.01 -5.35
N PRO A 131 1.10 -2.74 -4.87
CA PRO A 131 -0.24 -2.19 -4.77
C PRO A 131 -0.43 -1.33 -3.52
N LEU A 132 -1.12 -0.22 -3.68
CA LEU A 132 -1.71 0.59 -2.62
C LEU A 132 -3.21 0.37 -2.64
N ILE A 133 -3.85 0.22 -1.47
CA ILE A 133 -5.30 0.06 -1.37
C ILE A 133 -5.94 1.20 -0.59
N GLY A 134 -7.04 1.70 -1.13
CA GLY A 134 -7.96 2.60 -0.45
C GLY A 134 -9.09 1.81 0.18
N VAL A 135 -9.28 1.95 1.49
CA VAL A 135 -10.36 1.31 2.24
C VAL A 135 -11.19 2.34 3.00
N SER A 136 -12.47 2.05 3.25
CA SER A 136 -13.34 2.90 4.06
C SER A 136 -14.19 2.14 5.08
N TRP A 137 -14.42 2.78 6.23
CA TRP A 137 -15.35 2.33 7.27
C TRP A 137 -16.64 3.16 7.28
N SER A 138 -16.58 4.35 6.68
CA SER A 138 -17.73 5.22 6.46
C SER A 138 -17.45 6.20 5.31
N LYS A 139 -18.47 6.97 4.90
CA LYS A 139 -18.31 8.04 3.90
C LYS A 139 -17.25 9.09 4.24
N HIS A 140 -16.85 9.18 5.49
CA HIS A 140 -15.90 10.18 6.00
C HIS A 140 -14.66 9.55 6.64
N SER A 141 -14.52 8.22 6.54
CA SER A 141 -13.40 7.49 7.13
C SER A 141 -12.84 6.58 6.05
N GLY A 142 -11.85 7.10 5.34
CA GLY A 142 -11.04 6.40 4.36
C GLY A 142 -9.58 6.32 4.80
N HIS A 143 -8.85 5.33 4.33
CA HIS A 143 -7.46 5.10 4.67
C HIS A 143 -6.70 4.41 3.54
N TRP A 144 -5.41 4.72 3.42
CA TRP A 144 -4.50 4.11 2.44
C TRP A 144 -3.44 3.28 3.12
N MET A 145 -3.19 2.10 2.54
CA MET A 145 -2.15 1.17 3.00
C MET A 145 -1.45 0.55 1.80
N MET A 146 -0.20 0.11 2.01
CA MET A 146 0.55 -0.63 0.98
C MET A 146 0.34 -2.13 1.18
N VAL A 147 0.02 -2.87 0.12
CA VAL A 147 -0.12 -4.32 0.17
C VAL A 147 1.25 -4.96 0.00
N VAL A 148 1.65 -5.79 0.96
CA VAL A 148 2.94 -6.48 0.97
C VAL A 148 2.83 -7.96 0.64
N GLY A 149 1.61 -8.46 0.44
CA GLY A 149 1.34 -9.86 0.17
C GLY A 149 -0.12 -10.23 0.31
N HIS A 150 -0.42 -11.51 0.18
CA HIS A 150 -1.75 -12.06 0.35
C HIS A 150 -1.72 -13.48 0.93
N GLN A 151 -2.78 -13.86 1.62
CA GLN A 151 -3.03 -15.22 2.09
C GLN A 151 -4.27 -15.79 1.40
N GLY A 152 -4.29 -17.10 1.20
CA GLY A 152 -5.40 -17.81 0.60
C GLY A 152 -5.28 -19.32 0.71
N TYR A 153 -6.24 -20.01 0.10
CA TYR A 153 -6.32 -21.46 0.15
C TYR A 153 -6.26 -22.07 -1.24
N VAL A 154 -5.44 -23.10 -1.39
CA VAL A 154 -5.45 -23.95 -2.58
C VAL A 154 -6.37 -25.14 -2.31
N HIS A 155 -7.44 -25.27 -3.10
CA HIS A 155 -8.33 -26.42 -3.12
C HIS A 155 -8.48 -26.93 -4.56
N GLU A 156 -8.26 -28.22 -4.79
CA GLU A 156 -8.31 -28.84 -6.13
C GLU A 156 -7.48 -28.09 -7.20
N GLY A 157 -6.33 -27.54 -6.80
CA GLY A 157 -5.43 -26.77 -7.68
C GLY A 157 -5.88 -25.33 -7.95
N GLN A 158 -7.02 -24.88 -7.42
CA GLN A 158 -7.49 -23.51 -7.52
C GLN A 158 -7.12 -22.73 -6.26
N TYR A 159 -6.46 -21.58 -6.44
CA TYR A 159 -6.13 -20.67 -5.34
C TYR A 159 -7.23 -19.62 -5.13
N GLN A 160 -7.79 -19.58 -3.92
CA GLN A 160 -8.74 -18.57 -3.47
C GLN A 160 -8.05 -17.62 -2.48
N LEU A 161 -7.84 -16.37 -2.89
CA LEU A 161 -7.33 -15.32 -2.02
C LEU A 161 -8.38 -14.99 -0.96
N THR A 162 -7.97 -14.99 0.31
CA THR A 162 -8.85 -14.68 1.45
C THR A 162 -8.44 -13.40 2.17
N HIS A 163 -7.15 -13.09 2.23
CA HIS A 163 -6.63 -11.92 2.96
C HIS A 163 -5.58 -11.16 2.15
N LEU A 164 -5.58 -9.84 2.26
CA LEU A 164 -4.52 -8.95 1.84
C LEU A 164 -3.70 -8.56 3.07
N LEU A 165 -2.38 -8.68 2.99
CA LEU A 165 -1.44 -8.36 4.06
C LEU A 165 -0.91 -6.95 3.80
N CYS A 166 -1.09 -6.04 4.75
CA CYS A 166 -0.93 -4.61 4.52
C CYS A 166 0.08 -3.97 5.50
N LEU A 167 0.88 -3.06 4.97
CA LEU A 167 1.73 -2.15 5.71
C LEU A 167 1.01 -0.80 5.83
N ASP A 168 0.53 -0.54 7.04
CA ASP A 168 -0.27 0.59 7.45
C ASP A 168 0.61 1.71 8.05
N PRO A 169 0.59 2.92 7.46
CA PRO A 169 1.37 4.05 7.97
C PRO A 169 0.82 4.65 9.28
N SER A 170 -0.42 4.34 9.69
CA SER A 170 -1.04 4.87 10.91
C SER A 170 -0.61 4.15 12.19
N THR A 171 -0.01 2.98 12.07
CA THR A 171 0.41 2.16 13.20
C THR A 171 1.93 1.98 13.23
N GLU A 172 2.45 1.45 14.35
CA GLU A 172 3.89 1.17 14.49
C GLU A 172 4.38 0.17 13.43
N ALA A 173 5.66 0.30 13.06
CA ALA A 173 6.31 -0.64 12.16
C ALA A 173 6.24 -2.07 12.74
N PRO A 174 5.80 -3.08 11.96
CA PRO A 174 5.82 -4.46 12.42
C PRO A 174 7.26 -4.93 12.59
N ARG A 175 7.58 -5.66 13.67
CA ARG A 175 8.95 -6.16 13.95
C ARG A 175 9.14 -7.66 13.73
N ALA A 176 8.04 -8.40 13.66
CA ALA A 176 8.04 -9.86 13.53
C ALA A 176 7.30 -10.35 12.28
N SER A 177 6.81 -9.42 11.46
CA SER A 177 6.03 -9.67 10.24
C SER A 177 6.36 -8.60 9.20
N LEU A 178 5.92 -8.81 7.97
CA LEU A 178 6.02 -7.80 6.89
C LEU A 178 4.85 -6.82 6.88
N TRP A 179 3.77 -7.12 7.61
CA TRP A 179 2.52 -6.36 7.68
C TRP A 179 2.15 -6.05 9.12
N ASN A 180 1.42 -4.96 9.33
CA ASN A 180 0.82 -4.54 10.60
C ASN A 180 -0.71 -4.31 10.48
N ALA A 181 -1.28 -4.59 9.31
CA ALA A 181 -2.72 -4.63 9.09
C ALA A 181 -3.08 -5.77 8.13
N VAL A 182 -4.33 -6.25 8.21
CA VAL A 182 -4.87 -7.26 7.30
C VAL A 182 -6.24 -6.82 6.82
N ILE A 183 -6.52 -6.99 5.51
CA ILE A 183 -7.86 -6.90 4.96
C ILE A 183 -8.33 -8.29 4.57
N GLU A 184 -9.23 -8.84 5.35
CA GLU A 184 -9.95 -10.07 5.03
C GLU A 184 -11.05 -9.75 4.00
N VAL A 185 -10.99 -10.35 2.81
CA VAL A 185 -11.84 -10.01 1.66
C VAL A 185 -12.85 -11.11 1.30
N PHE A 186 -12.41 -12.37 1.34
CA PHE A 186 -13.20 -13.52 0.95
C PHE A 186 -12.99 -14.72 1.88
N THR A 187 -13.99 -15.60 1.96
CA THR A 187 -13.89 -16.92 2.60
C THR A 187 -13.14 -17.90 1.69
N GLU A 188 -12.84 -19.09 2.21
CA GLU A 188 -12.21 -20.17 1.43
C GLU A 188 -13.06 -20.61 0.23
N GLU A 189 -14.38 -20.43 0.31
CA GLU A 189 -15.35 -20.70 -0.77
C GLU A 189 -15.52 -19.52 -1.74
N GLY A 190 -14.74 -18.44 -1.56
CA GLY A 190 -14.79 -17.23 -2.40
C GLY A 190 -15.99 -16.32 -2.14
N GLN A 191 -16.70 -16.51 -1.02
CA GLN A 191 -17.79 -15.63 -0.61
C GLN A 191 -17.24 -14.40 0.11
N SER A 192 -17.96 -13.28 0.10
CA SER A 192 -17.54 -12.11 0.90
C SER A 192 -17.63 -12.42 2.39
N VAL A 193 -16.60 -12.06 3.15
CA VAL A 193 -16.54 -12.31 4.60
C VAL A 193 -17.56 -11.50 5.40
N SER A 194 -17.99 -10.36 4.87
CA SER A 194 -19.06 -9.54 5.44
C SER A 194 -20.12 -9.21 4.38
N ARG A 195 -21.33 -8.88 4.85
CA ARG A 195 -22.49 -8.53 4.02
C ARG A 195 -22.67 -7.02 3.93
N GLY A 196 -23.28 -6.57 2.83
CA GLY A 196 -23.57 -5.16 2.61
C GLY A 196 -22.41 -4.41 1.98
N ILE A 197 -22.38 -3.08 2.15
CA ILE A 197 -21.37 -2.22 1.50
C ILE A 197 -19.97 -2.42 2.08
N TYR A 198 -19.86 -2.66 3.39
CA TYR A 198 -18.62 -2.97 4.10
C TYR A 198 -18.42 -4.48 4.13
N SER A 199 -18.08 -5.03 2.96
CA SER A 199 -18.05 -6.47 2.70
C SER A 199 -16.70 -7.15 3.02
N SER A 200 -15.77 -6.42 3.63
CA SER A 200 -14.46 -6.90 4.07
C SER A 200 -14.28 -6.62 5.56
N ASN A 201 -13.29 -7.24 6.19
CA ASN A 201 -12.89 -6.92 7.57
C ASN A 201 -11.46 -6.41 7.59
N HIS A 202 -11.21 -5.33 8.32
CA HIS A 202 -9.89 -4.84 8.66
C HIS A 202 -9.47 -5.38 10.03
N TRP A 203 -8.23 -5.84 10.14
CA TRP A 203 -7.60 -6.26 11.39
C TRP A 203 -6.38 -5.38 11.66
N GLY A 204 -6.38 -4.71 12.80
CA GLY A 204 -5.23 -3.97 13.30
C GLY A 204 -4.36 -4.81 14.24
N MET A 205 -3.25 -4.23 14.70
CA MET A 205 -2.37 -4.86 15.70
C MET A 205 -2.97 -4.95 17.10
N ASP A 206 -4.10 -4.28 17.35
CA ASP A 206 -4.83 -4.32 18.62
C ASP A 206 -5.70 -5.58 18.79
N GLY A 207 -5.78 -6.43 17.76
CA GLY A 207 -6.58 -7.64 17.75
C GLY A 207 -8.08 -7.40 17.53
N HIS A 208 -8.49 -6.16 17.29
CA HIS A 208 -9.88 -5.84 16.96
C HIS A 208 -10.12 -5.89 15.45
N THR A 209 -11.29 -6.43 15.09
CA THR A 209 -11.76 -6.50 13.71
C THR A 209 -12.83 -5.44 13.46
N SER A 210 -12.76 -4.73 12.34
CA SER A 210 -13.77 -3.74 11.95
C SER A 210 -14.21 -3.95 10.50
N ALA A 211 -15.52 -3.88 10.24
CA ALA A 211 -16.04 -4.02 8.88
C ALA A 211 -15.63 -2.81 8.04
N CYS A 212 -15.08 -3.07 6.85
CA CYS A 212 -14.63 -2.05 5.90
C CYS A 212 -15.03 -2.40 4.46
N LYS A 213 -14.84 -1.45 3.56
CA LYS A 213 -15.00 -1.60 2.12
C LYS A 213 -13.62 -1.41 1.48
N LEU A 214 -13.29 -2.26 0.51
CA LEU A 214 -12.19 -2.02 -0.43
C LEU A 214 -12.75 -1.16 -1.57
N ASP A 215 -12.26 0.07 -1.68
CA ASP A 215 -12.84 1.08 -2.57
C ASP A 215 -12.11 1.19 -3.91
N GLU A 216 -10.79 1.24 -3.85
CA GLU A 216 -9.92 1.54 -4.98
C GLU A 216 -8.50 1.03 -4.70
N ALA A 217 -7.67 1.00 -5.73
CA ALA A 217 -6.26 0.69 -5.62
C ALA A 217 -5.40 1.57 -6.54
N VAL A 218 -4.13 1.73 -6.19
CA VAL A 218 -3.12 2.28 -7.11
C VAL A 218 -2.00 1.25 -7.20
N VAL A 219 -1.71 0.77 -8.40
CA VAL A 219 -0.64 -0.20 -8.63
C VAL A 219 0.58 0.54 -9.15
N LEU A 220 1.72 0.39 -8.47
CA LEU A 220 3.00 0.90 -8.92
C LEU A 220 3.85 -0.24 -9.48
N GLU A 221 4.40 -0.05 -10.66
CA GLU A 221 5.28 -1.03 -11.31
C GLU A 221 6.57 -0.35 -11.77
N CYS A 222 7.65 -1.11 -11.75
CA CYS A 222 8.94 -0.69 -12.30
C CYS A 222 9.14 -1.42 -13.62
N ASN A 223 9.08 -0.69 -14.74
CA ASN A 223 9.41 -1.25 -16.03
C ASN A 223 10.94 -1.30 -16.17
N GLU A 224 11.50 -2.50 -16.24
CA GLU A 224 12.88 -2.69 -16.67
C GLU A 224 13.00 -2.31 -18.15
N GLU A 225 13.85 -1.31 -18.47
CA GLU A 225 14.32 -1.06 -19.84
C GLU A 225 15.36 -2.09 -20.28
#